data_AF-U1NXM8-F1
#
_entry.id   AF-U1NXM8-F1
#
_cell.length_a   1.000
_cell.length_b   1.000
_cell.length_c   1.000
_cell.angle_alpha   90.00
_cell.angle_beta   90.00
_cell.angle_gamma   90.00
#
_symmetry.space_group_name_H-M   'P 1'
#
loop_
_entity.id
_entity.type
_entity.pdbx_description
1 polymer ?
#
loop_
_entity_poly.entity_id
_entity_poly.type
_entity_poly.pdbx_seq_one_letter_code
_entity_poly.pdbx_strand_id
1 'polypeptide(L)'
;MTDDQTSDSETQTETEAEDAGELPARVVEEAERLTRRAREAVDEAERAGALRARDRLLAGRGFTARLRNEDNREVLVLYPAEWVTDGTVQPGRIDDLGRGVERPLSGAGEDDWASVDTHNRDLARTVERAHGEIHGANAQALADFAGNHYGKRIERLTGTELRLFLEEYYPRNVWPTDDQKAVVEESVRLVFEQTDESVSSWRRR
;
A
#
# COMPACT_ATOMS: atom_id res chain seq x y z
N MET A 1 68.24 16.10 12.82
CA MET A 1 67.06 15.88 13.65
C MET A 1 65.91 15.58 12.69
N THR A 2 65.65 14.28 12.50
CA THR A 2 64.32 13.62 12.38
C THR A 2 63.14 14.56 12.08
N ASP A 3 62.54 14.52 10.89
CA ASP A 3 61.57 13.55 10.31
C ASP A 3 60.13 14.07 10.47
N ASP A 4 59.35 13.94 9.38
CA ASP A 4 57.89 13.67 9.27
C ASP A 4 57.29 14.38 8.04
N GLN A 5 57.09 13.70 6.91
CA GLN A 5 55.99 12.77 6.58
C GLN A 5 54.66 13.49 6.24
N THR A 6 54.42 13.55 4.93
CA THR A 6 53.18 13.10 4.24
C THR A 6 51.87 13.17 5.04
N SER A 7 51.04 14.16 4.73
CA SER A 7 49.61 14.16 5.08
C SER A 7 48.84 13.49 3.95
N ASP A 8 48.60 12.20 4.08
CA ASP A 8 47.63 11.45 3.28
C ASP A 8 46.21 11.93 3.59
N SER A 9 45.43 12.11 2.52
CA SER A 9 44.00 12.38 2.59
C SER A 9 43.26 11.06 2.80
N GLU A 10 42.93 10.75 4.05
CA GLU A 10 42.07 9.62 4.38
C GLU A 10 40.61 9.96 4.08
N THR A 11 40.15 9.43 2.95
CA THR A 11 38.73 9.20 2.66
C THR A 11 38.13 8.38 3.80
N GLN A 12 37.37 9.03 4.69
CA GLN A 12 36.50 8.35 5.64
C GLN A 12 35.45 7.56 4.85
N THR A 13 35.73 6.28 4.69
CA THR A 13 34.72 5.30 4.32
C THR A 13 34.00 4.99 5.63
N GLU A 14 32.81 5.56 5.82
CA GLU A 14 31.91 5.12 6.88
C GLU A 14 31.61 3.64 6.65
N THR A 15 32.30 2.80 7.39
CA THR A 15 31.95 1.41 7.58
C THR A 15 30.57 1.38 8.25
N GLU A 16 29.51 1.24 7.45
CA GLU A 16 28.21 0.73 7.91
C GLU A 16 28.51 -0.63 8.57
N ALA A 17 28.66 -0.62 9.90
CA ALA A 17 28.76 -1.84 10.67
C ALA A 17 27.49 -2.66 10.41
N GLU A 18 27.68 -3.83 9.82
CA GLU A 18 26.65 -4.84 9.62
C GLU A 18 26.07 -5.23 10.98
N ASP A 19 24.93 -4.63 11.32
CA ASP A 19 24.06 -5.19 12.34
C ASP A 19 23.38 -6.42 11.74
N ALA A 20 23.88 -7.60 12.11
CA ALA A 20 23.42 -8.89 11.62
C ALA A 20 22.01 -9.28 12.12
N GLY A 21 21.28 -8.37 12.77
CA GLY A 21 19.93 -8.61 13.29
C GLY A 21 18.80 -8.00 12.47
N GLU A 22 18.96 -6.77 11.98
CA GLU A 22 17.82 -5.92 11.60
C GLU A 22 17.90 -5.43 10.13
N LEU A 23 16.78 -5.51 9.41
CA LEU A 23 16.70 -4.98 8.04
C LEU A 23 16.79 -3.44 8.06
N PRO A 24 17.72 -2.82 7.31
CA PRO A 24 17.78 -1.36 7.26
C PRO A 24 16.46 -0.76 6.75
N ALA A 25 16.02 0.35 7.33
CA ALA A 25 14.75 0.99 7.01
C ALA A 25 14.56 1.22 5.49
N ARG A 26 15.60 1.70 4.80
CA ARG A 26 15.61 1.89 3.34
C ARG A 26 15.27 0.62 2.54
N VAL A 27 15.61 -0.55 3.07
CA VAL A 27 15.34 -1.84 2.45
C VAL A 27 13.89 -2.25 2.66
N VAL A 28 13.37 -2.03 3.86
CA VAL A 28 11.96 -2.27 4.20
C VAL A 28 11.07 -1.41 3.31
N GLU A 29 11.36 -0.11 3.20
CA GLU A 29 10.64 0.83 2.35
C GLU A 29 10.67 0.43 0.88
N GLU A 30 11.84 0.05 0.37
CA GLU A 30 11.96 -0.39 -1.03
C GLU A 30 11.23 -1.71 -1.28
N ALA A 31 11.29 -2.67 -0.35
CA ALA A 31 10.55 -3.92 -0.44
C ALA A 31 9.03 -3.69 -0.42
N GLU A 32 8.57 -2.75 0.39
CA GLU A 32 7.18 -2.29 0.41
C GLU A 32 6.78 -1.66 -0.91
N ARG A 33 7.56 -0.69 -1.43
CA ARG A 33 7.32 -0.01 -2.70
C ARG A 33 7.23 -0.98 -3.87
N LEU A 34 8.17 -1.93 -3.97
CA LEU A 34 8.15 -2.98 -4.99
C LEU A 34 6.93 -3.89 -4.86
N THR A 35 6.50 -4.17 -3.63
CA THR A 35 5.30 -4.97 -3.39
C THR A 35 4.04 -4.22 -3.80
N ARG A 36 3.93 -2.91 -3.50
CA ARG A 36 2.83 -2.05 -3.97
C ARG A 36 2.78 -2.00 -5.49
N ARG A 37 3.93 -1.76 -6.13
CA ARG A 37 4.05 -1.79 -7.59
C ARG A 37 3.59 -3.11 -8.20
N ALA A 38 3.98 -4.25 -7.63
CA ALA A 38 3.55 -5.56 -8.13
C ALA A 38 2.02 -5.78 -8.04
N ARG A 39 1.34 -5.08 -7.13
CA ARG A 39 -0.11 -5.14 -6.96
C ARG A 39 -0.86 -4.24 -7.93
N GLU A 40 -0.26 -3.09 -8.26
CA GLU A 40 -0.79 -2.10 -9.19
C GLU A 40 -0.46 -2.43 -10.66
N ALA A 41 0.50 -3.33 -10.88
CA ALA A 41 0.90 -3.78 -12.22
C ALA A 41 -0.28 -4.33 -13.03
N VAL A 42 -0.43 -3.82 -14.25
CA VAL A 42 -1.52 -4.21 -15.17
C VAL A 42 -1.20 -5.52 -15.87
N ASP A 43 0.07 -5.81 -16.12
CA ASP A 43 0.52 -7.04 -16.78
C ASP A 43 1.40 -7.91 -15.87
N GLU A 44 1.40 -9.21 -16.17
CA GLU A 44 2.10 -10.22 -15.38
C GLU A 44 3.62 -10.05 -15.44
N ALA A 45 4.17 -9.49 -16.52
CA ALA A 45 5.62 -9.32 -16.65
C ALA A 45 6.13 -8.22 -15.73
N GLU A 46 5.42 -7.10 -15.64
CA GLU A 46 5.70 -6.04 -14.67
C GLU A 46 5.55 -6.56 -13.24
N ARG A 47 4.43 -7.23 -12.94
CA ARG A 47 4.18 -7.83 -11.62
C ARG A 47 5.33 -8.74 -11.22
N ALA A 48 5.68 -9.71 -12.06
CA ALA A 48 6.74 -10.65 -11.79
C ALA A 48 8.12 -9.97 -11.73
N GLY A 49 8.33 -8.91 -12.50
CA GLY A 49 9.55 -8.08 -12.44
C GLY A 49 9.75 -7.40 -11.08
N ALA A 50 8.69 -6.75 -10.57
CA ALA A 50 8.71 -6.11 -9.26
C ALA A 50 8.91 -7.11 -8.12
N LEU A 51 8.23 -8.26 -8.16
CA LEU A 51 8.42 -9.34 -7.18
C LEU A 51 9.85 -9.90 -7.20
N ARG A 52 10.41 -10.19 -8.38
CA ARG A 52 11.81 -10.64 -8.49
C ARG A 52 12.81 -9.62 -7.97
N ALA A 53 12.55 -8.34 -8.19
CA ALA A 53 13.42 -7.28 -7.67
C ALA A 53 13.40 -7.25 -6.14
N ARG A 54 12.22 -7.35 -5.52
CA ARG A 54 12.05 -7.43 -4.07
C ARG A 54 12.76 -8.66 -3.50
N ASP A 55 12.54 -9.82 -4.11
CA ASP A 55 13.10 -11.07 -3.60
C ASP A 55 14.64 -11.06 -3.67
N ARG A 56 15.23 -10.48 -4.73
CA ARG A 56 16.69 -10.28 -4.81
C ARG A 56 17.22 -9.31 -3.75
N LEU A 57 16.51 -8.21 -3.50
CA LEU A 57 16.87 -7.22 -2.49
C LEU A 57 16.92 -7.84 -1.08
N LEU A 58 15.96 -8.70 -0.75
CA LEU A 58 15.85 -9.36 0.55
C LEU A 58 16.82 -10.55 0.69
N ALA A 59 16.96 -11.36 -0.38
CA ALA A 59 17.85 -12.53 -0.36
C ALA A 59 19.30 -12.14 -0.10
N GLY A 60 19.76 -11.01 -0.62
CA GLY A 60 21.10 -10.47 -0.35
C GLY A 60 21.38 -10.16 1.12
N ARG A 61 20.36 -10.23 1.99
CA ARG A 61 20.42 -9.93 3.42
C ARG A 61 19.94 -11.11 4.29
N GLY A 62 19.64 -12.26 3.68
CA GLY A 62 19.10 -13.43 4.40
C GLY A 62 17.63 -13.32 4.78
N PHE A 63 16.85 -12.43 4.15
CA PHE A 63 15.42 -12.26 4.39
C PHE A 63 14.57 -12.79 3.23
N THR A 64 13.30 -13.06 3.53
CA THR A 64 12.27 -13.37 2.55
C THR A 64 10.97 -12.64 2.90
N ALA A 65 10.02 -12.64 1.97
CA ALA A 65 8.75 -11.92 2.09
C ALA A 65 7.56 -12.86 1.96
N ARG A 66 6.50 -12.57 2.72
CA ARG A 66 5.18 -13.19 2.59
C ARG A 66 4.10 -12.11 2.65
N LEU A 67 3.01 -12.34 1.90
CA LEU A 67 1.78 -11.56 2.06
C LEU A 67 0.83 -12.30 3.00
N ARG A 68 0.33 -11.59 4.01
CA ARG A 68 -0.74 -12.04 4.91
C ARG A 68 -1.98 -11.20 4.67
N ASN A 69 -3.14 -11.84 4.58
CA ASN A 69 -4.44 -11.18 4.44
C ASN A 69 -5.19 -11.30 5.78
N GLU A 70 -5.60 -10.18 6.36
CA GLU A 70 -6.40 -10.07 7.59
C GLU A 70 -7.53 -9.06 7.38
N ASP A 71 -8.81 -9.47 7.47
CA ASP A 71 -9.97 -8.56 7.43
C ASP A 71 -9.91 -7.46 6.34
N ASN A 72 -9.61 -7.84 5.09
CA ASN A 72 -9.41 -6.95 3.93
C ASN A 72 -8.20 -6.01 4.00
N ARG A 73 -7.30 -6.26 4.96
CA ARG A 73 -5.99 -5.63 5.09
C ARG A 73 -4.91 -6.62 4.66
N GLU A 74 -4.01 -6.15 3.83
CA GLU A 74 -2.86 -6.94 3.40
C GLU A 74 -1.61 -6.43 4.09
N VAL A 75 -0.85 -7.34 4.66
CA VAL A 75 0.38 -7.04 5.38
C VAL A 75 1.52 -7.75 4.67
N LEU A 76 2.53 -6.97 4.29
CA LEU A 76 3.83 -7.48 3.88
C LEU A 76 4.60 -7.86 5.13
N VAL A 77 4.93 -9.15 5.26
CA VAL A 77 5.75 -9.66 6.35
C VAL A 77 7.12 -9.99 5.77
N LEU A 78 8.16 -9.35 6.30
CA LEU A 78 9.56 -9.63 6.01
C LEU A 78 10.15 -10.38 7.19
N TYR A 79 10.78 -11.51 6.96
CA TYR A 79 11.40 -12.29 8.03
C TYR A 79 12.64 -13.04 7.55
N PRO A 80 13.55 -13.43 8.47
CA PRO A 80 14.72 -14.23 8.15
C PRO A 80 14.34 -15.51 7.38
N ALA A 81 15.06 -15.77 6.29
CA ALA A 81 14.79 -16.94 5.43
C ALA A 81 15.00 -18.26 6.19
N GLU A 82 15.86 -18.29 7.21
CA GLU A 82 16.13 -19.45 8.06
C GLU A 82 14.93 -19.93 8.87
N TRP A 83 13.93 -19.05 9.09
CA TRP A 83 12.67 -19.41 9.74
C TRP A 83 11.79 -20.31 8.86
N VAL A 84 12.08 -20.40 7.56
CA VAL A 84 11.29 -21.19 6.62
C VAL A 84 12.02 -22.47 6.27
N THR A 85 11.27 -23.58 6.24
CA THR A 85 11.70 -24.85 5.67
C THR A 85 10.58 -25.34 4.78
N ASP A 86 10.90 -25.69 3.54
CA ASP A 86 9.95 -26.15 2.53
C ASP A 86 8.73 -25.24 2.37
N GLY A 87 8.97 -23.92 2.33
CA GLY A 87 7.93 -22.90 2.18
C GLY A 87 7.06 -22.66 3.42
N THR A 88 7.31 -23.38 4.52
CA THR A 88 6.55 -23.26 5.76
C THR A 88 7.40 -22.63 6.87
N VAL A 89 6.84 -21.62 7.55
CA VAL A 89 7.47 -21.02 8.73
C VAL A 89 7.51 -22.05 9.86
N GLN A 90 8.68 -22.21 10.48
CA GLN A 90 8.96 -23.17 11.54
C GLN A 90 9.09 -22.42 12.88
N PRO A 91 8.07 -22.44 13.76
CA PRO A 91 8.10 -21.68 15.01
C PRO A 91 9.31 -22.00 15.90
N GLY A 92 9.78 -23.26 15.89
CA GLY A 92 10.97 -23.68 16.66
C GLY A 92 12.31 -23.15 16.14
N ARG A 93 12.31 -22.39 15.04
CA ARG A 93 13.50 -21.67 14.51
C ARG A 93 13.45 -20.17 14.76
N ILE A 94 12.40 -19.69 15.43
CA ILE A 94 12.18 -18.28 15.73
C ILE A 94 12.66 -18.04 17.15
N ASP A 95 13.92 -17.66 17.30
CA ASP A 95 14.49 -17.32 18.60
C ASP A 95 14.19 -15.86 19.00
N ASP A 96 13.97 -14.99 18.00
CA ASP A 96 13.69 -13.57 18.18
C ASP A 96 12.65 -13.07 17.17
N LEU A 97 11.43 -12.80 17.64
CA LEU A 97 10.35 -12.24 16.83
C LEU A 97 10.62 -10.80 16.36
N GLY A 98 11.50 -10.05 17.05
CA GLY A 98 11.84 -8.66 16.72
C GLY A 98 12.54 -8.50 15.37
N ARG A 99 13.12 -9.59 14.83
CA ARG A 99 13.71 -9.61 13.48
C ARG A 99 12.65 -9.61 12.37
N GLY A 100 11.39 -9.89 12.69
CA GLY A 100 10.29 -9.82 11.74
C GLY A 100 9.79 -8.39 11.58
N VAL A 101 9.57 -7.96 10.33
CA VAL A 101 9.02 -6.64 10.01
C VAL A 101 7.67 -6.79 9.32
N GLU A 102 6.64 -6.15 9.87
CA GLU A 102 5.29 -6.10 9.26
C GLU A 102 5.01 -4.70 8.71
N ARG A 103 4.61 -4.64 7.44
CA ARG A 103 4.22 -3.41 6.74
C ARG A 103 2.80 -3.53 6.17
N PRO A 104 1.83 -2.79 6.70
CA PRO A 104 0.49 -2.72 6.12
C PRO A 104 0.55 -2.16 4.69
N LEU A 105 0.10 -2.94 3.71
CA LEU A 105 -0.07 -2.52 2.32
C LEU A 105 -1.44 -1.85 2.09
N SER A 106 -2.39 -2.08 2.99
CA SER A 106 -3.69 -1.41 3.07
C SER A 106 -4.07 -1.13 4.52
N GLY A 107 -5.00 -0.20 4.75
CA GLY A 107 -5.38 0.29 6.08
C GLY A 107 -5.33 1.81 6.21
N ALA A 108 -5.59 2.33 7.41
CA ALA A 108 -5.59 3.77 7.71
C ALA A 108 -4.28 4.43 7.24
N GLY A 109 -4.42 5.55 6.53
CA GLY A 109 -3.29 6.41 6.23
C GLY A 109 -2.77 7.09 7.50
N GLU A 110 -1.72 7.90 7.35
CA GLU A 110 -1.16 8.69 8.46
C GLU A 110 -2.02 9.93 8.80
N ASP A 111 -2.98 10.27 7.95
CA ASP A 111 -3.87 11.41 8.16
C ASP A 111 -4.82 11.17 9.35
N ASP A 112 -5.11 12.24 10.10
CA ASP A 112 -6.13 12.21 11.13
C ASP A 112 -7.52 11.94 10.54
N TRP A 113 -8.32 11.14 11.25
CA TRP A 113 -9.63 10.69 10.80
C TRP A 113 -10.59 11.85 10.48
N ALA A 114 -10.58 12.93 11.27
CA ALA A 114 -11.47 14.06 11.02
C ALA A 114 -11.06 14.83 9.75
N SER A 115 -9.76 14.91 9.47
CA SER A 115 -9.25 15.48 8.22
C SER A 115 -9.66 14.62 7.02
N VAL A 116 -9.57 13.29 7.14
CA VAL A 116 -9.99 12.35 6.10
C VAL A 116 -11.48 12.46 5.81
N ASP A 117 -12.33 12.43 6.85
CA ASP A 117 -13.79 12.54 6.66
C ASP A 117 -14.15 13.89 6.03
N THR A 118 -13.60 15.00 6.54
CA THR A 118 -13.87 16.33 5.98
C THR A 118 -13.54 16.40 4.49
N HIS A 119 -12.33 15.97 4.11
CA HIS A 119 -11.87 15.95 2.72
C HIS A 119 -12.77 15.10 1.81
N ASN A 120 -13.10 13.88 2.24
CA ASN A 120 -13.92 12.97 1.45
C ASN A 120 -15.36 13.51 1.28
N ARG A 121 -15.92 14.15 2.31
CA ARG A 121 -17.25 14.78 2.25
C ARG A 121 -17.24 16.01 1.35
N ASP A 122 -16.16 16.79 1.31
CA ASP A 122 -16.01 17.93 0.40
C ASP A 122 -15.97 17.49 -1.06
N LEU A 123 -15.28 16.39 -1.37
CA LEU A 123 -15.30 15.79 -2.71
C LEU A 123 -16.72 15.37 -3.11
N ALA A 124 -17.44 14.67 -2.23
CA ALA A 124 -18.81 14.25 -2.50
C ALA A 124 -19.76 15.44 -2.75
N ARG A 125 -19.69 16.49 -1.91
CA ARG A 125 -20.44 17.74 -2.10
C ARG A 125 -20.08 18.45 -3.41
N THR A 126 -18.83 18.37 -3.85
CA THR A 126 -18.39 19.00 -5.09
C THR A 126 -18.96 18.26 -6.30
N VAL A 127 -18.92 16.93 -6.28
CA VAL A 127 -19.56 16.09 -7.32
C VAL A 127 -21.07 16.33 -7.35
N GLU A 128 -21.74 16.39 -6.20
CA GLU A 128 -23.17 16.68 -6.13
C GLU A 128 -23.52 18.03 -6.77
N ARG A 129 -22.78 19.10 -6.44
CA ARG A 129 -23.01 20.43 -7.00
C ARG A 129 -22.78 20.48 -8.51
N ALA A 130 -21.81 19.74 -9.02
CA ALA A 130 -21.42 19.78 -10.44
C ALA A 130 -22.26 18.82 -11.31
N HIS A 131 -22.67 17.67 -10.77
CA HIS A 131 -23.24 16.56 -11.55
C HIS A 131 -24.61 16.10 -11.04
N GLY A 132 -25.08 16.62 -9.92
CA GLY A 132 -26.41 16.36 -9.37
C GLY A 132 -26.45 15.27 -8.29
N GLU A 133 -27.63 15.12 -7.69
CA GLU A 133 -27.86 14.33 -6.47
C GLU A 133 -27.52 12.85 -6.62
N ILE A 134 -27.75 12.25 -7.80
CA ILE A 134 -27.45 10.83 -8.04
C ILE A 134 -25.94 10.57 -7.93
N HIS A 135 -25.12 11.40 -8.57
CA HIS A 135 -23.67 11.29 -8.49
C HIS A 135 -23.16 11.68 -7.10
N GLY A 136 -23.76 12.70 -6.47
CA GLY A 136 -23.47 13.08 -5.09
C GLY A 136 -23.69 11.95 -4.09
N ALA A 137 -24.82 11.24 -4.18
CA ALA A 137 -25.13 10.10 -3.32
C ALA A 137 -24.13 8.95 -3.49
N ASN A 138 -23.72 8.66 -4.73
CA ASN A 138 -22.70 7.64 -5.00
C ASN A 138 -21.32 8.06 -4.47
N ALA A 139 -20.95 9.33 -4.63
CA ALA A 139 -19.70 9.88 -4.09
C ALA A 139 -19.70 9.85 -2.56
N GLN A 140 -20.84 10.12 -1.92
CA GLN A 140 -21.00 10.01 -0.48
C GLN A 140 -20.80 8.57 0.01
N ALA A 141 -21.37 7.59 -0.69
CA ALA A 141 -21.16 6.18 -0.38
C ALA A 141 -19.68 5.77 -0.50
N LEU A 142 -18.96 6.30 -1.50
CA LEU A 142 -17.53 6.09 -1.65
C LEU A 142 -16.74 6.75 -0.49
N ALA A 143 -17.13 7.96 -0.06
CA ALA A 143 -16.56 8.63 1.09
C ALA A 143 -16.76 7.82 2.39
N ASP A 144 -17.95 7.30 2.61
CA ASP A 144 -18.27 6.44 3.76
C ASP A 144 -17.44 5.15 3.76
N PHE A 145 -17.27 4.52 2.59
CA PHE A 145 -16.40 3.36 2.45
C PHE A 145 -14.94 3.70 2.75
N ALA A 146 -14.39 4.74 2.12
CA ALA A 146 -12.99 5.13 2.27
C ALA A 146 -12.66 5.51 3.72
N GLY A 147 -13.53 6.30 4.36
CA GLY A 147 -13.36 6.75 5.74
C GLY A 147 -13.56 5.63 6.76
N ASN A 148 -14.65 4.86 6.66
CA ASN A 148 -15.01 3.89 7.69
C ASN A 148 -14.25 2.56 7.58
N HIS A 149 -14.03 2.04 6.37
CA HIS A 149 -13.32 0.77 6.19
C HIS A 149 -11.81 0.94 6.17
N TYR A 150 -11.33 2.05 5.60
CA TYR A 150 -9.91 2.24 5.36
C TYR A 150 -9.31 3.42 6.08
N GLY A 151 -10.06 4.38 6.62
CA GLY A 151 -9.47 5.60 7.18
C GLY A 151 -8.57 6.34 6.17
N LYS A 152 -8.99 6.35 4.90
CA LYS A 152 -8.21 6.93 3.79
C LYS A 152 -8.98 8.03 3.08
N ARG A 153 -8.23 8.98 2.51
CA ARG A 153 -8.75 9.85 1.45
C ARG A 153 -9.13 9.01 0.23
N ILE A 154 -10.18 9.40 -0.48
CA ILE A 154 -10.69 8.64 -1.65
C ILE A 154 -9.59 8.42 -2.70
N GLU A 155 -8.77 9.43 -2.99
CA GLU A 155 -7.70 9.34 -3.98
C GLU A 155 -6.57 8.36 -3.61
N ARG A 156 -6.52 7.90 -2.36
CA ARG A 156 -5.55 6.89 -1.89
C ARG A 156 -6.11 5.47 -1.90
N LEU A 157 -7.35 5.27 -2.36
CA LEU A 157 -7.89 3.93 -2.57
C LEU A 157 -7.20 3.24 -3.74
N THR A 158 -6.79 2.00 -3.52
CA THR A 158 -6.22 1.14 -4.56
C THR A 158 -7.32 0.61 -5.48
N GLY A 159 -6.95 0.13 -6.67
CA GLY A 159 -7.90 -0.50 -7.59
C GLY A 159 -8.62 -1.73 -6.99
N THR A 160 -7.95 -2.48 -6.11
CA THR A 160 -8.58 -3.60 -5.37
C THR A 160 -9.63 -3.11 -4.38
N GLU A 161 -9.36 -2.03 -3.67
CA GLU A 161 -10.31 -1.43 -2.71
C GLU A 161 -11.50 -0.80 -3.43
N LEU A 162 -11.29 -0.12 -4.57
CA LEU A 162 -12.37 0.39 -5.41
C LEU A 162 -13.24 -0.73 -5.99
N ARG A 163 -12.64 -1.87 -6.35
CA ARG A 163 -13.39 -3.05 -6.78
C ARG A 163 -14.21 -3.63 -5.64
N LEU A 164 -13.64 -3.75 -4.44
CA LEU A 164 -14.38 -4.17 -3.25
C LEU A 164 -15.55 -3.23 -2.96
N PHE A 165 -15.35 -1.92 -3.13
CA PHE A 165 -16.41 -0.94 -3.04
C PHE A 165 -17.56 -1.28 -4.00
N LEU A 166 -17.27 -1.41 -5.29
CA LEU A 166 -18.28 -1.60 -6.34
C LEU A 166 -18.97 -2.97 -6.29
N GLU A 167 -18.21 -4.05 -6.09
CA GLU A 167 -18.70 -5.41 -6.22
C GLU A 167 -19.31 -5.95 -4.91
N GLU A 168 -18.86 -5.45 -3.75
CA GLU A 168 -19.24 -6.01 -2.47
C GLU A 168 -19.88 -5.00 -1.52
N TYR A 169 -19.20 -3.89 -1.23
CA TYR A 169 -19.67 -2.94 -0.23
C TYR A 169 -20.94 -2.21 -0.68
N TYR A 170 -20.89 -1.61 -1.88
CA TYR A 170 -21.94 -0.78 -2.44
C TYR A 170 -23.29 -1.53 -2.55
N PRO A 171 -23.37 -2.73 -3.17
CA PRO A 171 -24.64 -3.45 -3.27
C PRO A 171 -25.15 -3.98 -1.92
N ARG A 172 -24.28 -4.25 -0.94
CA ARG A 172 -24.68 -4.80 0.37
C ARG A 172 -25.06 -3.75 1.41
N ASN A 173 -24.47 -2.55 1.34
CA ASN A 173 -24.57 -1.56 2.41
C ASN A 173 -25.32 -0.29 2.01
N VAL A 174 -25.27 0.11 0.73
CA VAL A 174 -25.79 1.42 0.29
C VAL A 174 -27.27 1.34 -0.12
N TRP A 175 -27.74 0.14 -0.50
CA TRP A 175 -29.12 -0.09 -0.99
C TRP A 175 -29.55 0.93 -2.08
N PRO A 176 -28.75 1.10 -3.15
CA PRO A 176 -28.95 2.16 -4.13
C PRO A 176 -30.18 1.93 -5.03
N THR A 177 -30.74 3.03 -5.53
CA THR A 177 -31.73 3.03 -6.62
C THR A 177 -31.11 2.49 -7.92
N ASP A 178 -31.96 2.09 -8.87
CA ASP A 178 -31.46 1.58 -10.15
C ASP A 178 -30.72 2.66 -10.96
N ASP A 179 -31.15 3.91 -10.88
CA ASP A 179 -30.44 5.05 -11.49
C ASP A 179 -29.06 5.25 -10.86
N GLN A 180 -28.96 5.21 -9.52
CA GLN A 180 -27.68 5.27 -8.80
C GLN A 180 -26.75 4.12 -9.17
N LYS A 181 -27.26 2.89 -9.30
CA LYS A 181 -26.48 1.73 -9.74
C LYS A 181 -25.97 1.90 -11.16
N ALA A 182 -26.81 2.41 -12.06
CA ALA A 182 -26.46 2.57 -13.47
C ALA A 182 -25.25 3.49 -13.69
N VAL A 183 -25.07 4.49 -12.82
CA VAL A 183 -23.99 5.48 -12.94
C VAL A 183 -22.91 5.40 -11.86
N VAL A 184 -22.87 4.34 -11.03
CA VAL A 184 -21.92 4.28 -9.88
C VAL A 184 -20.46 4.35 -10.33
N GLU A 185 -20.08 3.63 -11.39
CA GLU A 185 -18.70 3.66 -11.88
C GLU A 185 -18.31 5.02 -12.49
N GLU A 186 -19.27 5.69 -13.16
CA GLU A 186 -19.06 7.05 -13.65
C GLU A 186 -18.91 8.02 -12.49
N SER A 187 -19.72 7.87 -11.45
CA SER A 187 -19.64 8.68 -10.22
C SER A 187 -18.28 8.54 -9.54
N VAL A 188 -17.70 7.33 -9.49
CA VAL A 188 -16.33 7.11 -8.99
C VAL A 188 -15.34 7.92 -9.83
N ARG A 189 -15.41 7.88 -11.17
CA ARG A 189 -14.51 8.66 -12.03
C ARG A 189 -14.63 10.15 -11.78
N LEU A 190 -15.86 10.66 -11.68
CA LEU A 190 -16.12 12.09 -11.42
C LEU A 190 -15.52 12.56 -10.09
N VAL A 191 -15.44 11.70 -9.07
CA VAL A 191 -14.76 12.04 -7.81
C VAL A 191 -13.26 12.24 -8.03
N PHE A 192 -12.59 11.34 -8.75
CA PHE A 192 -11.16 11.48 -9.04
C PHE A 192 -10.86 12.63 -10.02
N GLU A 193 -11.81 13.02 -10.88
CA GLU A 193 -11.67 14.25 -11.67
C GLU A 193 -11.62 15.52 -10.81
N GLN A 194 -12.09 15.46 -9.56
CA GLN A 194 -11.93 16.55 -8.58
C GLN A 194 -10.59 16.52 -7.83
N THR A 195 -9.73 15.53 -8.12
CA THR A 195 -8.41 15.38 -7.49
C THR A 195 -7.30 15.48 -8.54
N ASP A 196 -6.07 15.73 -8.10
CA ASP A 196 -4.90 15.74 -8.99
C ASP A 196 -4.38 14.32 -9.31
N GLU A 197 -5.09 13.27 -8.87
CA GLU A 197 -4.64 11.88 -8.94
C GLU A 197 -5.44 11.08 -9.99
N SER A 198 -4.76 10.28 -10.80
CA SER A 198 -5.43 9.41 -11.76
C SER A 198 -6.13 8.25 -11.04
N VAL A 199 -7.30 7.83 -11.54
CA VAL A 199 -8.00 6.69 -10.94
C VAL A 199 -7.19 5.40 -11.15
N SER A 200 -6.82 4.74 -10.05
CA SER A 200 -6.20 3.40 -10.07
C SER A 200 -7.09 2.43 -10.83
N SER A 201 -6.59 1.66 -11.80
CA SER A 201 -7.45 0.74 -12.57
C SER A 201 -8.07 -0.35 -11.66
N TRP A 202 -9.39 -0.39 -11.55
CA TRP A 202 -10.13 -1.43 -10.80
C TRP A 202 -10.73 -2.53 -11.68
N ARG A 203 -10.80 -2.31 -13.00
CA ARG A 203 -11.24 -3.31 -13.97
C ARG A 203 -10.04 -4.21 -14.32
N ARG A 204 -10.11 -5.51 -14.02
CA ARG A 204 -9.18 -6.49 -14.60
C ARG A 204 -9.36 -6.46 -16.13
N ARG A 205 -8.25 -6.46 -16.86
CA ARG A 205 -8.24 -6.93 -18.24
C ARG A 205 -8.17 -8.46 -18.26
#